data_AF-A0A2H6NJS8-F1
#
_entry.id   AF-A0A2H6NJS8-F1
#
_cell.length_a   1.000
_cell.length_b   1.000
_cell.length_c   1.000
_cell.angle_alpha   90.00
_cell.angle_beta   90.00
_cell.angle_gamma   90.00
#
_symmetry.space_group_name_H-M   'P 1'
#
loop_
_entity.id
_entity.type
_entity.pdbx_description
1 polymer ?
#
loop_
_entity_poly.entity_id
_entity_poly.type
_entity_poly.pdbx_seq_one_letter_code
_entity_poly.pdbx_strand_id
1 'polypeptide(L)'
;TEDFLDLVQASEEEIMHQLKVLKACQVQGYWRILDFDYEMKLLNHVTQLIYSESWLFNKVPLSICVQELGPLEPKEMIEHILESYGKKYMDESEAYFEMNEE
;
A
#
# COMPACT_ATOMS: atom_id res chain seq x y z
N THR A 1 13.05 -10.82 7.39
CA THR A 1 12.63 -10.62 8.79
C THR A 1 13.70 -11.12 9.75
N GLU A 2 14.52 -12.08 9.32
CA GLU A 2 15.70 -12.59 10.05
C GLU A 2 16.53 -11.49 10.72
N ASP A 3 16.87 -10.41 9.99
CA ASP A 3 17.62 -9.27 10.55
C ASP A 3 16.99 -8.65 11.82
N PHE A 4 15.66 -8.66 11.93
CA PHE A 4 14.96 -8.13 13.12
C PHE A 4 14.89 -9.13 14.26
N LEU A 5 14.79 -10.44 13.97
CA LEU A 5 14.66 -11.47 14.99
C LEU A 5 15.91 -11.56 15.88
N ASP A 6 17.07 -11.21 15.34
CA ASP A 6 18.33 -11.18 16.09
C ASP A 6 18.51 -9.89 16.92
N LEU A 7 17.75 -8.83 16.63
CA LEU A 7 17.91 -7.50 17.22
C LEU A 7 16.76 -7.09 18.15
N VAL A 8 15.55 -7.59 17.90
CA VAL A 8 14.31 -7.21 18.57
C VAL A 8 13.80 -8.41 19.37
N GLN A 9 13.56 -8.21 20.67
CA GLN A 9 12.96 -9.21 21.54
C GLN A 9 11.45 -9.31 21.26
N ALA A 10 11.09 -10.06 20.22
CA ALA A 10 9.71 -10.37 19.84
C ALA A 10 9.68 -11.63 18.96
N SER A 11 8.54 -12.31 18.92
CA SER A 11 8.32 -13.39 17.95
C SER A 11 8.22 -12.84 16.51
N GLU A 12 8.43 -13.69 15.50
CA GLU A 12 8.27 -13.29 14.10
C GLU A 12 6.86 -12.78 13.80
N GLU A 13 5.84 -13.42 14.39
CA GLU A 13 4.45 -13.01 14.26
C GLU A 13 4.21 -11.61 14.82
N GLU A 14 4.75 -11.28 15.99
CA GLU A 14 4.66 -9.95 16.59
C GLU A 14 5.40 -8.89 15.76
N ILE A 15 6.59 -9.20 15.24
CA ILE A 15 7.36 -8.30 14.38
C ILE A 15 6.59 -8.02 13.09
N MET A 16 6.07 -9.07 12.44
CA MET A 16 5.30 -8.93 11.21
C MET A 16 4.00 -8.16 11.43
N HIS A 17 3.32 -8.41 12.55
CA HIS A 17 2.15 -7.64 12.95
C HIS A 17 2.50 -6.16 13.10
N GLN A 18 3.56 -5.84 13.84
CA GLN A 18 3.96 -4.45 14.08
C GLN A 18 4.44 -3.75 12.80
N LEU A 19 5.15 -4.44 11.91
CA LEU A 19 5.54 -3.91 10.60
C LEU A 19 4.31 -3.53 9.76
N LYS A 20 3.26 -4.36 9.80
CA LYS A 20 1.98 -4.04 9.14
C LYS A 20 1.30 -2.82 9.78
N VAL A 21 1.28 -2.74 11.12
CA VAL A 21 0.72 -1.57 11.85
C VAL A 21 1.47 -0.29 11.48
N LEU A 22 2.78 -0.36 11.32
CA LEU A 22 3.63 0.75 10.90
C LEU A 22 3.58 1.03 9.40
N LYS A 23 2.79 0.27 8.63
CA LYS A 23 2.76 0.31 7.16
C LYS A 23 4.18 0.23 6.58
N ALA A 24 5.00 -0.65 7.12
CA ALA A 24 6.34 -0.89 6.59
C ALA A 24 6.23 -1.64 5.26
N CYS A 25 7.10 -1.30 4.31
CA CYS A 25 7.22 -1.96 3.02
C CYS A 25 8.63 -2.55 2.84
N GLN A 26 8.75 -3.54 1.96
CA GLN A 26 10.06 -4.04 1.55
C GLN A 26 10.50 -3.34 0.28
N VAL A 27 11.68 -2.73 0.32
CA VAL A 27 12.33 -2.11 -0.83
C VAL A 27 13.72 -2.68 -0.94
N GLN A 28 14.00 -3.38 -2.05
CA GLN A 28 15.28 -4.02 -2.33
C GLN A 28 15.72 -5.01 -1.22
N GLY A 29 14.76 -5.74 -0.64
CA GLY A 29 15.02 -6.71 0.43
C GLY A 29 15.12 -6.12 1.83
N TYR A 30 15.03 -4.80 1.98
CA TYR A 30 15.07 -4.12 3.28
C TYR A 30 13.70 -3.58 3.68
N TRP A 31 13.37 -3.71 4.95
CA TRP A 31 12.18 -3.08 5.53
C TRP A 31 12.39 -1.58 5.68
N ARG A 32 11.40 -0.80 5.24
CA ARG A 32 11.41 0.66 5.30
C ARG A 32 10.03 1.16 5.69
N ILE A 33 9.99 2.34 6.30
CA ILE A 33 8.77 3.11 6.52
C ILE A 33 8.85 4.31 5.58
N LEU A 34 7.73 4.67 4.96
CA LEU A 34 7.68 5.84 4.11
C LEU A 34 7.78 7.11 4.95
N ASP A 35 8.45 8.12 4.42
CA ASP A 35 8.35 9.45 5.00
C ASP A 35 6.89 9.94 4.92
N PHE A 36 6.43 10.64 5.95
CA PHE A 36 5.03 11.06 6.05
C PHE A 36 4.59 11.92 4.86
N ASP A 37 5.44 12.85 4.40
CA ASP A 37 5.09 13.71 3.26
C ASP A 37 5.00 12.89 1.96
N TYR A 38 5.83 11.85 1.84
CA TYR A 38 5.77 10.93 0.71
C TYR A 38 4.53 10.03 0.76
N GLU A 39 4.17 9.49 1.93
CA GLU A 39 2.94 8.72 2.15
C GLU A 39 1.70 9.57 1.79
N MET A 40 1.62 10.80 2.29
CA MET A 40 0.51 11.72 1.99
C MET A 40 0.45 12.07 0.50
N LYS A 41 1.60 12.25 -0.16
CA LYS A 41 1.65 12.48 -1.60
C LYS A 41 1.09 11.30 -2.40
N LEU A 42 1.51 10.07 -2.06
CA LEU A 42 1.02 8.85 -2.69
C LEU A 42 -0.49 8.68 -2.49
N LEU A 43 -0.97 8.88 -1.27
CA LEU A 43 -2.39 8.80 -0.96
C LEU A 43 -3.18 9.83 -1.77
N ASN A 44 -2.69 11.07 -1.84
CA ASN A 44 -3.33 12.11 -2.63
C ASN A 44 -3.38 11.74 -4.13
N HIS A 45 -2.32 11.17 -4.71
CA HIS A 45 -2.37 10.70 -6.10
C HIS A 45 -3.49 9.68 -6.33
N VAL A 46 -3.61 8.69 -5.44
CA VAL A 46 -4.68 7.66 -5.52
C VAL A 46 -6.06 8.30 -5.38
N THR A 47 -6.25 9.17 -4.38
CA THR A 47 -7.52 9.85 -4.14
C THR A 47 -7.92 10.73 -5.32
N GLN A 48 -6.99 11.49 -5.91
CA GLN A 48 -7.27 12.30 -7.11
C GLN A 48 -7.67 11.43 -8.30
N LEU A 49 -7.02 10.28 -8.48
CA LEU A 49 -7.38 9.35 -9.56
C LEU A 49 -8.80 8.79 -9.36
N ILE A 50 -9.16 8.37 -8.14
CA ILE A 50 -10.52 7.90 -7.79
C ILE A 50 -11.56 8.96 -8.16
N TYR A 51 -11.33 10.22 -7.79
CA TYR A 51 -12.25 11.31 -8.12
C TYR A 51 -12.30 11.61 -9.62
N SER A 52 -11.15 11.63 -10.30
CA SER A 52 -11.06 11.89 -11.74
C SER A 52 -11.84 10.85 -12.55
N GLU A 53 -11.68 9.57 -12.20
CA GLU A 53 -12.35 8.46 -12.89
C GLU A 53 -13.76 8.17 -12.35
N SER A 54 -14.23 8.96 -11.38
CA SER A 54 -15.54 8.80 -10.73
C SER A 54 -15.78 7.38 -10.19
N TRP A 55 -14.74 6.75 -9.65
CA TRP A 55 -14.84 5.41 -9.09
C TRP A 55 -15.57 5.40 -7.75
N LEU A 56 -16.17 4.25 -7.44
CA LEU A 56 -16.64 3.98 -6.08
C LEU A 56 -15.41 3.69 -5.21
N PHE A 57 -15.38 4.24 -3.99
CA PHE A 57 -14.30 3.99 -3.02
C PHE A 57 -14.15 2.50 -2.68
N ASN A 58 -15.24 1.73 -2.78
CA ASN A 58 -15.22 0.29 -2.53
C ASN A 58 -14.81 -0.56 -3.75
N LYS A 59 -14.53 0.06 -4.91
CA LYS A 59 -14.16 -0.63 -6.15
C LYS A 59 -13.09 0.14 -6.93
N VAL A 60 -11.89 0.18 -6.37
CA VAL A 60 -10.72 0.83 -6.98
C VAL A 60 -9.84 -0.20 -7.71
N PRO A 61 -9.69 -0.13 -9.04
CA PRO A 61 -8.96 -1.14 -9.83
C PRO A 61 -7.43 -0.98 -9.73
N LEU A 62 -6.75 -2.02 -9.24
CA LEU A 62 -5.28 -2.00 -9.09
C LEU A 62 -4.55 -1.80 -10.43
N SER A 63 -5.00 -2.47 -11.48
CA SER A 63 -4.38 -2.42 -12.81
C SER A 63 -4.33 -0.99 -13.35
N ILE A 64 -5.43 -0.25 -13.22
CA ILE A 64 -5.51 1.14 -13.68
C ILE A 64 -4.70 2.06 -12.78
N CYS A 65 -4.71 1.88 -11.45
CA CYS A 65 -3.85 2.65 -10.56
C CYS A 65 -2.36 2.52 -10.94
N VAL A 66 -1.88 1.29 -11.20
CA VAL A 66 -0.49 1.07 -11.62
C VAL A 66 -0.19 1.67 -12.99
N GLN A 67 -1.15 1.60 -13.93
CA GLN A 67 -0.99 2.16 -15.26
C GLN A 67 -0.89 3.70 -15.23
N GLU A 68 -1.82 4.37 -14.56
CA GLU A 68 -1.94 5.82 -14.58
C GLU A 68 -0.94 6.51 -13.64
N LEU A 69 -0.63 5.91 -12.49
CA LEU A 69 0.32 6.46 -11.53
C LEU A 69 1.76 5.99 -11.76
N GLY A 70 1.98 4.93 -12.53
CA GLY A 70 3.30 4.37 -12.82
C GLY A 70 4.34 5.36 -13.40
N PRO A 71 3.95 6.37 -14.21
CA PRO A 71 4.88 7.43 -14.63
C PRO A 71 5.34 8.36 -13.50
N LEU A 72 4.60 8.44 -12.39
CA LEU A 72 4.87 9.33 -11.26
C LEU A 72 5.56 8.61 -10.11
N GLU A 73 5.21 7.34 -9.89
CA GLU A 73 5.55 6.60 -8.69
C GLU A 73 5.89 5.13 -9.02
N PRO A 74 6.80 4.48 -8.28
CA PRO A 74 7.08 3.06 -8.48
C PRO A 74 5.84 2.20 -8.21
N LYS A 75 5.70 1.12 -8.99
CA LYS A 75 4.59 0.17 -8.86
C LYS A 75 4.42 -0.31 -7.42
N GLU A 76 5.53 -0.66 -6.77
CA GLU A 76 5.53 -1.19 -5.40
C GLU A 76 4.99 -0.17 -4.40
N MET A 77 5.18 1.13 -4.65
CA MET A 77 4.67 2.20 -3.77
C MET A 77 3.17 2.41 -3.98
N ILE A 78 2.69 2.28 -5.22
CA ILE A 78 1.27 2.33 -5.55
C ILE A 78 0.52 1.15 -4.92
N GLU A 79 1.05 -0.06 -5.07
CA GLU A 79 0.50 -1.26 -4.42
C GLU A 79 0.50 -1.10 -2.90
N HIS A 80 1.62 -0.64 -2.34
CA HIS A 80 1.76 -0.46 -0.89
C HIS A 80 0.78 0.55 -0.31
N ILE A 81 0.54 1.69 -0.96
CA ILE A 81 -0.40 2.69 -0.44
C ILE A 81 -1.85 2.17 -0.49
N LEU A 82 -2.22 1.44 -1.55
CA LEU A 82 -3.54 0.80 -1.66
C LEU A 82 -3.74 -0.28 -0.59
N GLU A 83 -2.72 -1.09 -0.30
CA GLU A 83 -2.76 -2.11 0.76
C GLU A 83 -2.74 -1.51 2.17
N SER A 84 -2.15 -0.33 2.33
CA SER A 84 -2.06 0.37 3.62
C SER A 84 -3.36 1.09 4.00
N TYR A 85 -4.14 1.52 2.99
CA TYR A 85 -5.36 2.32 3.18
C TYR A 85 -6.62 1.63 2.64
N GLY A 86 -6.52 0.37 2.24
CA GLY A 86 -7.64 -0.35 1.68
C GLY A 86 -7.51 -1.86 1.84
N LYS A 87 -8.57 -2.53 1.43
CA LYS A 87 -8.69 -3.99 1.48
C LYS A 87 -8.74 -4.54 0.07
N LYS A 88 -7.73 -5.31 -0.28
CA LYS A 88 -7.65 -6.02 -1.57
C LYS A 88 -8.72 -7.11 -1.65
N TYR A 89 -9.40 -7.21 -2.79
CA TYR A 89 -10.27 -8.31 -3.13
C TYR A 89 -10.19 -8.62 -4.63
N MET A 90 -10.69 -9.79 -5.03
CA MET A 90 -10.71 -10.22 -6.44
C MET A 90 -12.15 -10.16 -6.96
N ASP A 91 -12.34 -9.55 -8.13
CA ASP A 91 -13.61 -9.52 -8.87
C ASP A 91 -13.31 -9.90 -10.33
N GLU A 92 -14.02 -10.90 -10.87
CA GLU A 92 -13.81 -11.41 -12.24
C GLU A 92 -12.34 -11.71 -12.64
N SER A 93 -11.50 -12.11 -11.68
CA SER A 93 -10.03 -12.34 -11.84
C SER A 93 -9.16 -11.08 -11.90
N GLU A 94 -9.73 -9.91 -11.66
CA GLU A 94 -9.02 -8.65 -11.50
C GLU A 94 -8.94 -8.27 -10.01
N ALA A 95 -7.86 -7.58 -9.64
CA ALA A 95 -7.63 -7.11 -8.28
C ALA A 95 -8.20 -5.71 -8.09
N TYR A 96 -9.04 -5.57 -7.07
CA TYR A 96 -9.65 -4.31 -6.65
C TYR A 96 -9.32 -4.02 -5.19
N PHE A 97 -9.49 -2.76 -4.80
CA PHE A 97 -9.39 -2.29 -3.43
C PHE A 97 -10.67 -1.62 -2.99
N GLU A 98 -11.11 -1.99 -1.79
CA GLU A 98 -12.07 -1.23 -1.01
C GLU A 98 -11.29 -0.29 -0.09
N MET A 99 -11.31 1.01 -0.38
CA MET A 99 -10.57 2.02 0.37
C MET A 99 -11.26 2.33 1.70
N ASN A 100 -10.48 2.49 2.77
CA ASN A 100 -10.97 2.88 4.08
C ASN A 100 -11.33 4.38 4.08
N GLU A 101 -12.51 4.75 4.58
CA GLU A 101 -12.95 6.15 4.72
C GLU A 101 -12.54 6.80 6.06
N GLU A 102 -11.64 6.17 6.83
CA GLU A 102 -11.22 6.67 8.16
C GLU A 102 -10.21 7.81 8.12
#